data_AF-A0A7V5R7V6-F1
#
_entry.id   AF-A0A7V5R7V6-F1
#
_cell.length_a   1.000
_cell.length_b   1.000
_cell.length_c   1.000
_cell.angle_alpha   90.00
_cell.angle_beta   90.00
_cell.angle_gamma   90.00
#
_symmetry.space_group_name_H-M   'P 1'
#
loop_
_entity.id
_entity.type
_entity.pdbx_description
1 polymer ?
#
loop_
_entity_poly.entity_id
_entity_poly.type
_entity_poly.pdbx_seq_one_letter_code
_entity_poly.pdbx_strand_id
1 'polypeptide(L)'
;MYLARRIIDNKLHYVLCESYDNGVCLTNRDLVALGPRPEQYITYGGGSSFSIDEHLLDRLVQLGVTASYEEIEQIFLPFLDPYIRIKISHFCDRGRYRNWRPMTAAVKAKVLEQTHVIDRRRIHYLRFGQVDQRRLDNSVTLYKQLLDKSRDELEQLMIAQEQDLSPAEYKRYIFTIFDLQHYFTESYARSMPHILNQEKLDQYFLQEVCRLDKDDAFWQGLDRQEKLSPYLVRYIVMFFDYDFPGSESWNDFARLFEESRRSARKNLGTKKMSINAAGSVFGISRTELAAMDKKQLTALYRKKAHKLHPDKGGDHDLFIELTAAYNELLRGRR
;
A
#
# COMPACT_ATOMS: atom_id res chain seq x y z
N MET A 1 -10.75 18.13 -10.79
CA MET A 1 -9.63 18.22 -11.76
C MET A 1 -8.37 17.68 -11.11
N TYR A 2 -7.49 17.03 -11.89
CA TYR A 2 -6.25 16.42 -11.41
C TYR A 2 -5.17 16.48 -12.50
N LEU A 3 -3.94 16.12 -12.11
CA LEU A 3 -2.80 16.08 -13.00
C LEU A 3 -2.46 14.64 -13.38
N ALA A 4 -2.60 14.31 -14.66
CA ALA A 4 -2.18 13.04 -15.20
C ALA A 4 -0.73 13.11 -15.69
N ARG A 5 0.06 12.09 -15.32
CA ARG A 5 1.42 11.86 -15.75
C ARG A 5 1.43 10.77 -16.81
N ARG A 6 1.99 11.07 -17.99
CA ARG A 6 2.08 10.14 -19.11
C ARG A 6 3.50 10.10 -19.65
N ILE A 7 3.98 8.92 -20.00
CA ILE A 7 5.27 8.76 -20.70
C ILE A 7 4.97 8.75 -22.19
N ILE A 8 5.44 9.78 -22.91
CA ILE A 8 5.32 9.93 -24.36
C ILE A 8 6.73 10.11 -24.91
N ASP A 9 7.13 9.30 -25.89
CA ASP A 9 8.48 9.32 -26.48
C ASP A 9 9.61 9.29 -25.43
N ASN A 10 9.43 8.44 -24.41
CA ASN A 10 10.35 8.28 -23.27
C ASN A 10 10.56 9.55 -22.43
N LYS A 11 9.65 10.52 -22.53
CA LYS A 11 9.63 11.74 -21.71
C LYS A 11 8.36 11.80 -20.88
N LEU A 12 8.49 12.37 -19.69
CA LEU A 12 7.35 12.61 -18.82
C LEU A 12 6.59 13.84 -19.32
N HIS A 13 5.31 13.66 -19.63
CA HIS A 13 4.37 14.70 -20.02
C HIS A 13 3.25 14.79 -18.99
N TYR A 14 2.77 16.01 -18.79
CA TYR A 14 1.69 16.30 -17.88
C TYR A 14 0.46 16.77 -18.65
N VAL A 15 -0.70 16.28 -18.24
CA VAL A 15 -2.00 16.63 -18.82
C VAL A 15 -2.94 16.98 -17.68
N LEU A 16 -3.64 18.11 -17.78
CA LEU A 16 -4.76 18.43 -16.91
C LEU A 16 -5.97 17.62 -17.36
N CYS A 17 -6.53 16.88 -16.43
CA CYS A 17 -7.69 16.03 -16.67
C CYS A 17 -8.78 16.33 -15.65
N GLU A 18 -10.02 16.01 -16.02
CA GLU A 18 -11.17 16.12 -15.13
C GLU A 18 -11.92 14.81 -15.07
N SER A 19 -12.21 14.37 -13.85
CA SER A 19 -13.19 13.31 -13.60
C SER A 19 -14.59 13.89 -13.70
N TYR A 20 -15.44 13.26 -14.49
CA TYR A 20 -16.85 13.63 -14.63
C TYR A 20 -17.71 12.38 -14.67
N ASP A 21 -18.96 12.51 -14.21
CA ASP A 21 -19.94 11.44 -14.29
C ASP A 21 -20.66 11.52 -15.65
N ASN A 22 -20.59 10.43 -16.42
CA ASN A 22 -21.30 10.33 -17.71
C ASN A 22 -22.73 9.76 -17.57
N GLY A 23 -23.20 9.54 -16.34
CA GLY A 23 -24.51 8.97 -16.02
C GLY A 23 -24.50 7.45 -15.84
N VAL A 24 -23.42 6.77 -16.23
CA VAL A 24 -23.21 5.34 -16.04
C VAL A 24 -22.06 5.09 -15.07
N CYS A 25 -20.97 5.85 -15.21
CA CYS A 25 -19.79 5.75 -14.36
C CYS A 25 -18.96 7.04 -14.40
N LEU A 26 -18.05 7.15 -13.43
CA LEU A 26 -17.05 8.20 -13.43
C LEU A 26 -15.97 7.88 -14.45
N THR A 27 -15.84 8.75 -15.44
CA THR A 27 -14.81 8.70 -16.48
C THR A 27 -14.00 9.99 -16.45
N ASN A 28 -12.97 10.08 -17.30
CA ASN A 28 -12.09 11.23 -17.38
C ASN A 28 -12.11 11.86 -18.77
N ARG A 29 -11.80 13.16 -18.82
CA ARG A 29 -11.50 13.88 -20.06
C ARG A 29 -10.21 14.65 -19.93
N ASP A 30 -9.47 14.70 -21.03
CA ASP A 30 -8.27 15.53 -21.14
C ASP A 30 -8.70 16.97 -21.43
N LEU A 31 -8.23 17.91 -20.60
CA LEU A 31 -8.52 19.33 -20.74
C LEU A 31 -7.41 20.05 -21.50
N VAL A 32 -6.19 19.99 -20.96
CA VAL A 32 -5.04 20.73 -21.47
C VAL A 32 -3.76 19.90 -21.33
N ALA A 33 -3.06 19.69 -22.44
CA ALA A 33 -1.71 19.15 -22.40
C ALA A 33 -0.72 20.24 -21.97
N LEU A 34 -0.14 20.09 -20.77
CA LEU A 34 0.88 21.01 -20.25
C LEU A 34 2.28 20.69 -20.81
N GLY A 35 2.45 19.50 -21.38
CA GLY A 35 3.74 19.05 -21.91
C GLY A 35 4.72 18.65 -20.80
N PRO A 36 6.04 18.65 -21.07
CA PRO A 36 7.05 18.17 -20.13
C PRO A 36 7.47 19.22 -19.09
N ARG A 37 7.09 20.49 -19.27
CA ARG A 37 7.53 21.62 -18.43
C ARG A 37 6.36 22.44 -17.91
N PRO A 38 5.58 21.95 -16.93
CA PRO A 38 4.45 22.68 -16.36
C PRO A 38 4.85 24.01 -15.71
N GLU A 39 6.12 24.15 -15.30
CA GLU A 39 6.68 25.38 -14.72
C GLU A 39 6.57 26.61 -15.62
N GLN A 40 6.42 26.42 -16.93
CA GLN A 40 6.25 27.53 -17.88
C GLN A 40 4.92 28.28 -17.72
N TYR A 41 3.93 27.66 -17.05
CA TYR A 41 2.63 28.26 -16.76
C TYR A 41 2.60 29.01 -15.43
N ILE A 42 3.75 29.16 -14.75
CA ILE A 42 3.88 29.89 -13.50
C ILE A 42 4.61 31.20 -13.76
N THR A 43 3.98 32.32 -13.41
CA THR A 43 4.57 33.66 -13.46
C THR A 43 4.93 34.13 -12.06
N TYR A 44 6.16 34.60 -11.85
CA TYR A 44 6.64 35.06 -10.55
C TYR A 44 6.59 36.59 -10.44
N GLY A 45 5.79 37.10 -9.50
CA GLY A 45 5.54 38.52 -9.28
C GLY A 45 6.47 39.16 -8.24
N GLY A 46 7.75 38.79 -8.20
CA GLY A 46 8.73 39.30 -7.24
C GLY A 46 8.54 38.80 -5.79
N GLY A 47 9.64 38.49 -5.12
CA GLY A 47 9.61 38.02 -3.72
C GLY A 47 9.10 36.58 -3.59
N SER A 48 7.89 36.40 -3.05
CA SER A 48 7.28 35.06 -2.84
C SER A 48 5.86 34.95 -3.39
N SER A 49 5.46 35.87 -4.28
CA SER A 49 4.21 35.81 -5.02
C SER A 49 4.41 35.05 -6.33
N PHE A 50 3.37 34.34 -6.73
CA PHE A 50 3.28 33.70 -8.04
C PHE A 50 1.83 33.74 -8.51
N SER A 51 1.64 33.66 -9.81
CA SER A 51 0.35 33.51 -10.45
C SER A 51 0.42 32.43 -11.54
N ILE A 52 -0.71 31.79 -11.81
CA ILE A 52 -0.85 30.89 -12.95
C ILE A 52 -1.13 31.73 -14.20
N ASP A 53 -0.57 31.31 -15.34
CA ASP A 53 -0.74 31.95 -16.64
C ASP A 53 -2.23 32.19 -16.98
N GLU A 54 -2.58 33.45 -17.30
CA GLU A 54 -3.95 33.87 -17.59
C GLU A 54 -4.52 33.14 -18.80
N HIS A 55 -3.69 32.87 -19.82
CA HIS A 55 -4.13 32.13 -21.01
C HIS A 55 -4.57 30.70 -20.70
N LEU A 56 -3.94 30.06 -19.72
CA LEU A 56 -4.34 28.74 -19.25
C LEU A 56 -5.69 28.81 -18.53
N LEU A 57 -5.90 29.81 -17.68
CA LEU A 57 -7.15 30.01 -16.96
C LEU A 57 -8.31 30.28 -17.92
N ASP A 58 -8.12 31.18 -18.90
CA ASP A 58 -9.11 31.49 -19.93
C ASP A 58 -9.50 30.24 -20.73
N ARG A 59 -8.52 29.41 -21.09
CA ARG A 59 -8.77 28.16 -21.80
C ARG A 59 -9.60 27.19 -20.96
N LEU A 60 -9.35 27.08 -19.66
CA LEU A 60 -10.14 26.22 -18.77
C LEU A 60 -11.59 26.73 -18.65
N VAL A 61 -11.79 28.05 -18.57
CA VAL A 61 -13.13 28.66 -18.57
C VAL A 61 -13.86 28.37 -19.88
N GLN A 62 -13.19 28.48 -21.03
CA GLN A 62 -13.78 28.14 -22.34
C GLN A 62 -14.19 26.67 -22.45
N LEU A 63 -13.48 25.77 -21.76
CA LEU A 63 -13.82 24.34 -21.67
C LEU A 63 -14.94 24.02 -20.65
N GLY A 64 -15.48 25.05 -19.98
CA GLY A 64 -16.55 24.92 -18.99
C GLY A 64 -16.11 24.32 -17.66
N VAL A 65 -14.82 24.42 -17.32
CA VAL A 65 -14.29 23.89 -16.05
C VAL A 65 -14.73 24.81 -14.90
N THR A 66 -15.34 24.24 -13.86
CA THR A 66 -15.85 24.98 -12.69
C THR A 66 -14.85 25.04 -11.52
N ALA A 67 -13.61 24.61 -11.74
CA ALA A 67 -12.59 24.54 -10.70
C ALA A 67 -12.22 25.95 -10.19
N SER A 68 -12.01 26.06 -8.88
CA SER A 68 -11.57 27.33 -8.29
C SER A 68 -10.09 27.59 -8.59
N TYR A 69 -9.67 28.86 -8.52
CA TYR A 69 -8.26 29.21 -8.65
C TYR A 69 -7.38 28.46 -7.64
N GLU A 70 -7.86 28.27 -6.40
CA GLU A 70 -7.15 27.51 -5.36
C GLU A 70 -6.94 26.04 -5.74
N GLU A 71 -7.90 25.41 -6.41
CA GLU A 71 -7.79 24.03 -6.90
C GLU A 71 -6.77 23.91 -8.03
N ILE A 72 -6.75 24.89 -8.94
CA ILE A 72 -5.75 24.97 -10.01
C ILE A 72 -4.36 25.20 -9.39
N GLU A 73 -4.23 26.13 -8.46
CA GLU A 73 -2.98 26.42 -7.76
C GLU A 73 -2.41 25.18 -7.06
N GLN A 74 -3.26 24.39 -6.38
CA GLN A 74 -2.87 23.14 -5.74
C GLN A 74 -2.22 22.13 -6.71
N ILE A 75 -2.67 22.09 -7.96
CA ILE A 75 -2.11 21.21 -8.99
C ILE A 75 -0.70 21.67 -9.40
N PHE A 76 -0.43 22.98 -9.38
CA PHE A 76 0.86 23.54 -9.76
C PHE A 76 1.88 23.62 -8.62
N LEU A 77 1.46 23.42 -7.36
CA LEU A 77 2.36 23.42 -6.19
C LEU A 77 3.63 22.57 -6.35
N PRO A 78 3.60 21.36 -6.95
CA PRO A 78 4.81 20.56 -7.13
C PRO A 78 5.86 21.18 -8.06
N PHE A 79 5.46 22.10 -8.95
CA PHE A 79 6.31 22.74 -9.97
C PHE A 79 6.79 24.14 -9.57
N LEU A 80 6.36 24.64 -8.41
CA LEU A 80 6.83 25.92 -7.90
C LEU A 80 8.31 25.87 -7.53
N ASP A 81 8.93 27.04 -7.60
CA ASP A 81 10.28 27.25 -7.08
C ASP A 81 10.36 26.71 -5.64
N PRO A 82 11.35 25.85 -5.32
CA PRO A 82 11.44 25.20 -4.02
C PRO A 82 11.42 26.17 -2.83
N TYR A 83 12.01 27.36 -2.98
CA TYR A 83 12.01 28.38 -1.92
C TYR A 83 10.61 28.93 -1.65
N ILE A 84 9.85 29.23 -2.71
CA ILE A 84 8.46 29.70 -2.60
C ILE A 84 7.57 28.58 -2.06
N ARG A 85 7.71 27.35 -2.58
CA ARG A 85 6.95 26.18 -2.13
C ARG A 85 7.06 25.94 -0.62
N ILE A 86 8.28 26.02 -0.06
CA ILE A 86 8.50 25.85 1.38
C ILE A 86 7.73 26.92 2.15
N LYS A 87 7.82 28.19 1.76
CA LYS A 87 7.13 29.30 2.44
C LYS A 87 5.61 29.15 2.44
N ILE A 88 5.02 28.74 1.32
CA ILE A 88 3.56 28.67 1.18
C ILE A 88 2.97 27.36 1.70
N SER A 89 3.74 26.27 1.75
CA SER A 89 3.25 24.92 2.09
C SER A 89 2.44 24.87 3.39
N HIS A 90 2.87 25.60 4.42
CA HIS A 90 2.21 25.66 5.72
C HIS A 90 0.86 26.42 5.72
N PHE A 91 0.54 27.11 4.63
CA PHE A 91 -0.70 27.88 4.47
C PHE A 91 -1.74 27.12 3.64
N CYS A 92 -1.30 26.25 2.71
CA CYS A 92 -2.17 25.51 1.79
C CYS A 92 -3.21 24.62 2.50
N ASP A 93 -2.87 24.04 3.66
CA ASP A 93 -3.78 23.13 4.39
C ASP A 93 -4.64 23.81 5.47
N ARG A 94 -4.45 25.10 5.76
CA ARG A 94 -5.11 25.77 6.90
C ARG A 94 -6.64 25.83 6.75
N GLY A 95 -7.15 25.89 5.53
CA GLY A 95 -8.60 25.86 5.25
C GLY A 95 -9.25 24.51 5.56
N ARG A 96 -8.53 23.40 5.34
CA ARG A 96 -9.05 22.04 5.49
C ARG A 96 -9.34 21.67 6.95
N TYR A 97 -8.54 22.16 7.89
CA TYR A 97 -8.70 21.85 9.31
C TYR A 97 -9.81 22.64 10.01
N ARG A 98 -10.13 23.86 9.54
CA ARG A 98 -11.14 24.73 10.18
C ARG A 98 -12.57 24.20 10.06
N ASN A 99 -12.86 23.41 9.03
CA ASN A 99 -14.20 22.88 8.76
C ASN A 99 -14.29 21.36 8.97
N TRP A 100 -13.37 20.78 9.76
CA TRP A 100 -13.39 19.36 10.03
C TRP A 100 -14.69 18.96 10.74
N ARG A 101 -15.44 18.05 10.13
CA ARG A 101 -16.63 17.44 10.71
C ARG A 101 -16.48 15.92 10.73
N PRO A 102 -16.90 15.25 11.81
CA PRO A 102 -16.96 13.79 11.85
C PRO A 102 -17.79 13.24 10.69
N MET A 103 -17.30 12.16 10.07
CA MET A 103 -17.99 11.52 8.97
C MET A 103 -19.26 10.82 9.45
N THR A 104 -20.39 11.09 8.79
CA THR A 104 -21.68 10.45 9.09
C THR A 104 -21.65 8.97 8.74
N ALA A 105 -22.54 8.19 9.36
CA ALA A 105 -22.66 6.75 9.10
C ALA A 105 -23.01 6.44 7.64
N ALA A 106 -23.88 7.25 7.02
CA ALA A 106 -24.24 7.13 5.61
C ALA A 106 -23.04 7.30 4.69
N VAL A 107 -22.18 8.29 4.96
CA VAL A 107 -20.96 8.50 4.16
C VAL A 107 -19.97 7.35 4.38
N LYS A 108 -19.86 6.82 5.61
CA LYS A 108 -19.02 5.62 5.86
C LYS A 108 -19.49 4.42 5.04
N ALA A 109 -20.79 4.16 4.98
CA ALA A 109 -21.35 3.10 4.17
C ALA A 109 -21.07 3.33 2.68
N LYS A 110 -21.32 4.55 2.17
CA LYS A 110 -21.03 4.95 0.78
C LYS A 110 -19.57 4.68 0.40
N VAL A 111 -18.62 5.03 1.28
CA VAL A 111 -17.19 4.77 1.05
C VAL A 111 -16.91 3.28 0.90
N LEU A 112 -17.42 2.43 1.80
CA LEU A 112 -17.15 1.00 1.76
C LEU A 112 -17.79 0.29 0.56
N GLU A 113 -18.93 0.79 0.11
CA GLU A 113 -19.67 0.26 -1.04
C GLU A 113 -19.03 0.65 -2.38
N GLN A 114 -18.63 1.93 -2.52
CA GLN A 114 -18.17 2.48 -3.80
C GLN A 114 -16.66 2.35 -4.03
N THR A 115 -15.86 2.06 -2.99
CA THR A 115 -14.40 1.97 -3.12
C THR A 115 -13.93 0.53 -3.28
N HIS A 116 -13.11 0.31 -4.31
CA HIS A 116 -12.51 -0.99 -4.55
C HIS A 116 -11.57 -1.39 -3.40
N VAL A 117 -11.52 -2.68 -3.09
CA VAL A 117 -10.71 -3.20 -1.98
C VAL A 117 -9.22 -2.89 -2.18
N ILE A 118 -8.73 -2.98 -3.41
CA ILE A 118 -7.31 -2.74 -3.69
C ILE A 118 -6.89 -1.30 -3.39
N ASP A 119 -7.73 -0.32 -3.74
CA ASP A 119 -7.43 1.09 -3.51
C ASP A 119 -7.39 1.40 -2.01
N ARG A 120 -8.31 0.78 -1.25
CA ARG A 120 -8.29 0.86 0.22
C ARG A 120 -7.00 0.29 0.78
N ARG A 121 -6.55 -0.88 0.30
CA ARG A 121 -5.30 -1.51 0.74
C ARG A 121 -4.07 -0.66 0.40
N ARG A 122 -4.03 -0.05 -0.79
CA ARG A 122 -2.97 0.87 -1.22
C ARG A 122 -2.87 2.07 -0.29
N ILE A 123 -3.98 2.80 -0.11
CA ILE A 123 -4.05 3.96 0.78
C ILE A 123 -3.72 3.60 2.24
N HIS A 124 -4.20 2.45 2.72
CA HIS A 124 -3.90 2.00 4.07
C HIS A 124 -2.40 1.74 4.27
N TYR A 125 -1.74 1.08 3.31
CA TYR A 125 -0.30 0.86 3.38
C TYR A 125 0.47 2.17 3.27
N LEU A 126 0.14 3.03 2.30
CA LEU A 126 0.81 4.32 2.13
C LEU A 126 0.69 5.22 3.37
N ARG A 127 -0.38 5.07 4.15
CA ARG A 127 -0.56 5.82 5.41
C ARG A 127 0.15 5.21 6.62
N PHE A 128 0.18 3.88 6.74
CA PHE A 128 0.59 3.21 7.97
C PHE A 128 1.81 2.29 7.84
N GLY A 129 2.21 1.90 6.63
CA GLY A 129 3.27 0.94 6.35
C GLY A 129 2.99 -0.49 6.85
N GLN A 130 1.73 -0.79 7.20
CA GLN A 130 1.36 -2.05 7.85
C GLN A 130 0.93 -3.12 6.85
N VAL A 131 1.48 -4.33 7.02
CA VAL A 131 1.12 -5.54 6.27
C VAL A 131 -0.19 -6.16 6.76
N ASP A 132 -0.51 -6.08 8.07
CA ASP A 132 -1.76 -6.63 8.59
C ASP A 132 -2.94 -5.68 8.32
N GLN A 133 -3.73 -6.02 7.30
CA GLN A 133 -4.90 -5.24 6.89
C GLN A 133 -6.24 -5.88 7.28
N ARG A 134 -6.28 -6.77 8.28
CA ARG A 134 -7.55 -7.38 8.75
C ARG A 134 -8.61 -6.38 9.21
N ARG A 135 -8.19 -5.19 9.61
CA ARG A 135 -9.05 -4.11 10.09
C ARG A 135 -9.11 -2.96 9.08
N LEU A 136 -8.96 -3.26 7.78
CA LEU A 136 -8.99 -2.28 6.71
C LEU A 136 -10.20 -1.35 6.84
N ASP A 137 -11.37 -1.92 7.11
CA ASP A 137 -12.64 -1.19 7.19
C ASP A 137 -12.81 -0.38 8.48
N ASN A 138 -11.90 -0.46 9.45
CA ASN A 138 -11.93 0.45 10.60
C ASN A 138 -11.44 1.85 10.23
N SER A 139 -10.66 1.96 9.15
CA SER A 139 -10.03 3.21 8.69
C SER A 139 -10.83 3.91 7.59
N VAL A 140 -12.16 3.74 7.54
CA VAL A 140 -13.03 4.27 6.46
C VAL A 140 -12.81 5.75 6.17
N THR A 141 -12.52 6.56 7.19
CA THR A 141 -12.27 8.00 7.04
C THR A 141 -11.10 8.32 6.11
N LEU A 142 -10.12 7.42 6.03
CA LEU A 142 -8.95 7.55 5.16
C LEU A 142 -9.33 7.37 3.68
N TYR A 143 -10.30 6.52 3.39
CA TYR A 143 -10.72 6.18 2.03
C TYR A 143 -11.73 7.15 1.43
N LYS A 144 -12.20 8.13 2.21
CA LYS A 144 -13.07 9.20 1.69
C LYS A 144 -12.46 9.91 0.48
N GLN A 145 -11.14 10.03 0.44
CA GLN A 145 -10.43 10.65 -0.69
C GLN A 145 -10.57 9.91 -2.01
N LEU A 146 -11.05 8.66 -2.00
CA LEU A 146 -11.23 7.84 -3.21
C LEU A 146 -12.62 8.04 -3.85
N LEU A 147 -13.55 8.69 -3.13
CA LEU A 147 -14.88 8.96 -3.66
C LEU A 147 -14.84 10.03 -4.75
N ASP A 148 -15.82 9.93 -5.67
CA ASP A 148 -16.09 10.92 -6.70
C ASP A 148 -14.85 11.17 -7.62
N LYS A 149 -14.06 10.11 -7.86
CA LYS A 149 -12.89 10.09 -8.74
C LYS A 149 -13.03 9.02 -9.81
N SER A 150 -12.61 9.34 -11.04
CA SER A 150 -12.49 8.35 -12.11
C SER A 150 -11.34 7.38 -11.82
N ARG A 151 -11.35 6.23 -12.51
CA ARG A 151 -10.27 5.24 -12.38
C ARG A 151 -8.89 5.82 -12.72
N ASP A 152 -8.81 6.67 -13.74
CA ASP A 152 -7.55 7.33 -14.11
C ASP A 152 -7.06 8.28 -13.00
N GLU A 153 -7.96 9.10 -12.43
CA GLU A 153 -7.59 9.96 -11.30
C GLU A 153 -7.08 9.18 -10.09
N LEU A 154 -7.71 8.03 -9.80
CA LEU A 154 -7.27 7.17 -8.72
C LEU A 154 -5.88 6.58 -8.99
N GLU A 155 -5.60 6.11 -10.22
CA GLU A 155 -4.26 5.60 -10.55
C GLU A 155 -3.19 6.70 -10.49
N GLN A 156 -3.51 7.92 -10.94
CA GLN A 156 -2.61 9.07 -10.83
C GLN A 156 -2.36 9.49 -9.38
N LEU A 157 -3.38 9.41 -8.53
CA LEU A 157 -3.24 9.60 -7.08
C LEU A 157 -2.29 8.57 -6.47
N MET A 158 -2.44 7.29 -6.82
CA MET A 158 -1.57 6.23 -6.31
C MET A 158 -0.13 6.41 -6.84
N ILE A 159 0.05 6.76 -8.11
CA ILE A 159 1.37 7.07 -8.68
C ILE A 159 2.07 8.17 -7.89
N ALA A 160 1.36 9.26 -7.58
CA ALA A 160 1.93 10.36 -6.83
C ALA A 160 2.35 9.95 -5.41
N GLN A 161 1.53 9.16 -4.71
CA GLN A 161 1.81 8.74 -3.34
C GLN A 161 2.87 7.64 -3.26
N GLU A 162 2.91 6.72 -4.21
CA GLU A 162 3.88 5.62 -4.24
C GLU A 162 5.31 6.11 -4.53
N GLN A 163 5.51 7.34 -5.00
CA GLN A 163 6.84 7.94 -5.15
C GLN A 163 7.55 8.18 -3.81
N ASP A 164 6.80 8.26 -2.72
CA ASP A 164 7.38 8.44 -1.38
C ASP A 164 7.88 7.10 -0.79
N LEU A 165 7.54 5.97 -1.40
CA LEU A 165 8.01 4.66 -0.97
C LEU A 165 9.49 4.47 -1.29
N SER A 166 10.24 3.92 -0.35
CA SER A 166 11.61 3.51 -0.62
C SER A 166 11.66 2.23 -1.48
N PRO A 167 12.72 2.03 -2.28
CA PRO A 167 12.92 0.79 -3.05
C PRO A 167 12.80 -0.50 -2.23
N ALA A 168 13.23 -0.47 -0.97
CA ALA A 168 13.15 -1.60 -0.05
C ALA A 168 11.71 -1.94 0.37
N GLU A 169 10.76 -1.03 0.18
CA GLU A 169 9.37 -1.21 0.56
C GLU A 169 8.49 -1.71 -0.59
N TYR A 170 8.96 -1.68 -1.83
CA TYR A 170 8.16 -2.01 -3.00
C TYR A 170 7.61 -3.43 -2.96
N LYS A 171 8.46 -4.45 -2.76
CA LYS A 171 7.96 -5.83 -2.70
C LYS A 171 7.01 -6.06 -1.52
N ARG A 172 7.28 -5.43 -0.36
CA ARG A 172 6.39 -5.48 0.82
C ARG A 172 5.06 -4.79 0.58
N TYR A 173 5.08 -3.68 -0.14
CA TYR A 173 3.88 -2.96 -0.57
C TYR A 173 3.02 -3.83 -1.48
N ILE A 174 3.62 -4.39 -2.54
CA ILE A 174 2.91 -5.28 -3.47
C ILE A 174 2.33 -6.50 -2.74
N PHE A 175 3.15 -7.16 -1.91
CA PHE A 175 2.72 -8.28 -1.08
C PHE A 175 1.45 -7.95 -0.29
N THR A 176 1.39 -6.74 0.27
CA THR A 176 0.28 -6.30 1.11
C THR A 176 -0.96 -5.94 0.29
N ILE A 177 -0.84 -5.15 -0.79
CA ILE A 177 -2.01 -4.65 -1.53
C ILE A 177 -2.73 -5.75 -2.30
N PHE A 178 -1.99 -6.75 -2.78
CA PHE A 178 -2.56 -7.94 -3.39
C PHE A 178 -3.01 -9.00 -2.36
N ASP A 179 -2.78 -8.76 -1.07
CA ASP A 179 -3.13 -9.69 0.03
C ASP A 179 -2.58 -11.10 -0.18
N LEU A 180 -1.33 -11.17 -0.67
CA LEU A 180 -0.68 -12.45 -0.98
C LEU A 180 -0.52 -13.32 0.27
N GLN A 181 -0.48 -12.72 1.46
CA GLN A 181 -0.51 -13.43 2.73
C GLN A 181 -1.70 -14.37 2.92
N HIS A 182 -2.81 -14.20 2.20
CA HIS A 182 -4.01 -15.04 2.37
C HIS A 182 -3.79 -16.46 1.84
N TYR A 183 -2.92 -16.63 0.84
CA TYR A 183 -2.62 -17.93 0.22
C TYR A 183 -1.78 -18.85 1.12
N PHE A 184 -1.21 -18.30 2.19
CA PHE A 184 -0.33 -19.00 3.11
C PHE A 184 -1.06 -19.30 4.43
N THR A 185 -0.95 -20.53 4.90
CA THR A 185 -1.52 -20.98 6.18
C THR A 185 -0.57 -20.74 7.36
N GLU A 186 0.68 -20.44 7.02
CA GLU A 186 1.79 -20.26 7.92
C GLU A 186 1.58 -19.00 8.77
N SER A 187 1.69 -19.16 10.09
CA SER A 187 1.47 -18.08 11.05
C SER A 187 2.37 -16.85 10.84
N TYR A 188 3.53 -17.04 10.21
CA TYR A 188 4.53 -16.01 9.96
C TYR A 188 4.38 -15.35 8.59
N ALA A 189 3.47 -15.78 7.71
CA ALA A 189 3.34 -15.27 6.35
C ALA A 189 3.20 -13.74 6.29
N ARG A 190 2.59 -13.14 7.31
CA ARG A 190 2.37 -11.69 7.42
C ARG A 190 3.54 -10.94 8.02
N SER A 191 4.30 -11.58 8.90
CA SER A 191 5.43 -10.95 9.60
C SER A 191 6.75 -11.15 8.87
N MET A 192 6.87 -12.25 8.11
CA MET A 192 8.11 -12.71 7.49
C MET A 192 7.83 -13.23 6.07
N PRO A 193 7.42 -12.35 5.14
CA PRO A 193 7.14 -12.75 3.77
C PRO A 193 8.40 -13.22 3.01
N HIS A 194 9.60 -12.81 3.44
CA HIS A 194 10.88 -13.28 2.88
C HIS A 194 11.16 -14.77 3.13
N ILE A 195 10.55 -15.37 4.16
CA ILE A 195 10.68 -16.80 4.49
C ILE A 195 9.53 -17.60 3.87
N LEU A 196 8.72 -17.00 3.00
CA LEU A 196 7.76 -17.79 2.22
C LEU A 196 8.47 -18.45 1.06
N ASN A 197 7.90 -19.56 0.59
CA ASN A 197 8.33 -20.17 -0.66
C ASN A 197 8.12 -19.15 -1.80
N GLN A 198 9.23 -18.66 -2.36
CA GLN A 198 9.21 -17.58 -3.35
C GLN A 198 8.56 -18.02 -4.67
N GLU A 199 8.81 -19.25 -5.13
CA GLU A 199 8.18 -19.76 -6.37
C GLU A 199 6.65 -19.76 -6.28
N LYS A 200 6.11 -20.18 -5.13
CA LYS A 200 4.65 -20.12 -4.88
C LYS A 200 4.16 -18.68 -4.80
N LEU A 201 4.92 -17.80 -4.15
CA LEU A 201 4.57 -16.40 -4.03
C LEU A 201 4.47 -15.73 -5.40
N ASP A 202 5.45 -15.97 -6.28
CA ASP A 202 5.50 -15.45 -7.65
C ASP A 202 4.28 -15.93 -8.46
N GLN A 203 3.93 -17.22 -8.34
CA GLN A 203 2.74 -17.78 -8.99
C GLN A 203 1.45 -17.11 -8.51
N TYR A 204 1.26 -16.98 -7.20
CA TYR A 204 0.05 -16.33 -6.65
C TYR A 204 -0.02 -14.85 -7.01
N PHE A 205 1.12 -14.16 -7.04
CA PHE A 205 1.17 -12.78 -7.49
C PHE A 205 0.69 -12.62 -8.94
N LEU A 206 1.23 -13.41 -9.87
CA LEU A 206 0.82 -13.37 -11.26
C LEU A 206 -0.67 -13.72 -11.44
N GLN A 207 -1.19 -14.66 -10.66
CA GLN A 207 -2.62 -15.00 -10.66
C GLN A 207 -3.49 -13.80 -10.23
N GLU A 208 -3.10 -13.11 -9.16
CA GLU A 208 -3.84 -11.93 -8.69
C GLU A 208 -3.73 -10.73 -9.64
N VAL A 209 -2.59 -10.53 -10.30
CA VAL A 209 -2.46 -9.53 -11.36
C VAL A 209 -3.41 -9.84 -12.51
N CYS A 210 -3.44 -11.08 -13.00
CA CYS A 210 -4.36 -11.52 -14.05
C CYS A 210 -5.83 -11.42 -13.63
N ARG A 211 -6.12 -11.66 -12.35
CA ARG A 211 -7.48 -11.52 -11.80
C ARG A 211 -7.92 -10.06 -11.78
N LEU A 212 -7.07 -9.17 -11.29
CA LEU A 212 -7.33 -7.73 -11.27
C LEU A 212 -7.41 -7.15 -12.69
N ASP A 213 -6.62 -7.66 -13.63
CA ASP A 213 -6.71 -7.29 -15.03
C ASP A 213 -8.04 -7.71 -15.67
N LYS A 214 -8.74 -8.71 -15.14
CA LYS A 214 -10.08 -9.12 -15.62
C LYS A 214 -11.23 -8.50 -14.83
N ASP A 215 -10.94 -7.67 -13.84
CA ASP A 215 -11.96 -7.09 -12.97
C ASP A 215 -12.56 -5.82 -13.61
N ASP A 216 -13.74 -5.96 -14.21
CA ASP A 216 -14.47 -4.86 -14.85
C ASP A 216 -14.88 -3.76 -13.85
N ALA A 217 -15.15 -4.13 -12.59
CA ALA A 217 -15.51 -3.16 -11.56
C ALA A 217 -14.30 -2.31 -11.16
N PHE A 218 -13.11 -2.91 -11.13
CA PHE A 218 -11.88 -2.17 -10.89
C PHE A 218 -11.57 -1.19 -12.04
N TRP A 219 -11.76 -1.61 -13.29
CA TRP A 219 -11.43 -0.80 -14.48
C TRP A 219 -12.56 0.10 -15.00
N GLN A 220 -13.65 0.22 -14.25
CA GLN A 220 -14.82 0.97 -14.67
C GLN A 220 -14.47 2.41 -15.08
N GLY A 221 -14.95 2.82 -16.25
CA GLY A 221 -14.77 4.18 -16.78
C GLY A 221 -13.40 4.47 -17.42
N LEU A 222 -12.52 3.46 -17.53
CA LEU A 222 -11.24 3.57 -18.23
C LEU A 222 -11.26 2.78 -19.55
N ASP A 223 -10.87 3.43 -20.64
CA ASP A 223 -10.69 2.76 -21.92
C ASP A 223 -9.46 1.85 -21.88
N ARG A 224 -9.71 0.55 -22.06
CA ARG A 224 -8.66 -0.47 -22.03
C ARG A 224 -8.26 -0.90 -23.42
N GLN A 225 -6.95 -1.09 -23.59
CA GLN A 225 -6.37 -1.74 -24.76
C GLN A 225 -6.29 -3.24 -24.52
N GLU A 226 -6.07 -4.03 -25.59
CA GLU A 226 -5.87 -5.48 -25.49
C GLU A 226 -4.60 -5.87 -24.71
N LYS A 227 -3.66 -4.94 -24.54
CA LYS A 227 -2.43 -5.13 -23.78
C LYS A 227 -2.65 -4.86 -22.30
N LEU A 228 -1.82 -5.50 -21.46
CA LEU A 228 -1.80 -5.27 -20.02
C LEU A 228 -1.63 -3.77 -19.73
N SER A 229 -2.47 -3.26 -18.83
CA SER A 229 -2.44 -1.85 -18.44
C SER A 229 -1.05 -1.43 -17.93
N PRO A 230 -0.49 -0.29 -18.37
CA PRO A 230 0.78 0.22 -17.87
C PRO A 230 0.82 0.36 -16.35
N TYR A 231 -0.33 0.63 -15.72
CA TYR A 231 -0.47 0.71 -14.27
C TYR A 231 -0.15 -0.64 -13.58
N LEU A 232 -0.53 -1.77 -14.19
CA LEU A 232 -0.22 -3.10 -13.69
C LEU A 232 1.21 -3.54 -13.99
N VAL A 233 1.76 -3.17 -15.15
CA VAL A 233 3.16 -3.46 -15.50
C VAL A 233 4.10 -2.90 -14.43
N ARG A 234 3.82 -1.71 -13.92
CA ARG A 234 4.58 -1.12 -12.82
C ARG A 234 4.58 -1.99 -11.56
N TYR A 235 3.46 -2.61 -11.20
CA TYR A 235 3.42 -3.52 -10.05
C TYR A 235 4.20 -4.81 -10.28
N ILE A 236 4.24 -5.30 -11.52
CA ILE A 236 5.10 -6.42 -11.90
C ILE A 236 6.57 -6.04 -11.68
N VAL A 237 7.00 -4.88 -12.18
CA VAL A 237 8.37 -4.36 -11.97
C VAL A 237 8.68 -4.19 -10.48
N MET A 238 7.79 -3.55 -9.71
CA MET A 238 7.97 -3.37 -8.26
C MET A 238 8.09 -4.68 -7.47
N PHE A 239 7.57 -5.78 -7.99
CA PHE A 239 7.59 -7.08 -7.33
C PHE A 239 8.81 -7.93 -7.70
N PHE A 240 9.17 -7.99 -8.99
CA PHE A 240 10.24 -8.85 -9.49
C PHE A 240 11.61 -8.19 -9.46
N ASP A 241 11.70 -6.87 -9.64
CA ASP A 241 13.00 -6.16 -9.69
C ASP A 241 13.50 -5.77 -8.29
N TYR A 242 12.69 -6.00 -7.26
CA TYR A 242 13.00 -5.66 -5.87
C TYR A 242 12.81 -6.87 -4.97
N ASP A 243 13.52 -6.86 -3.85
CA ASP A 243 13.45 -7.89 -2.82
C ASP A 243 12.76 -7.41 -1.55
N PHE A 244 12.35 -8.35 -0.72
CA PHE A 244 11.95 -8.01 0.65
C PHE A 244 13.15 -7.40 1.37
N PRO A 245 12.93 -6.40 2.25
CA PRO A 245 14.01 -5.83 3.02
C PRO A 245 14.69 -6.95 3.81
N GLY A 246 15.95 -7.22 3.48
CA GLY A 246 16.74 -8.30 4.07
C GLY A 246 16.96 -8.04 5.56
N SER A 247 16.55 -9.00 6.40
CA SER A 247 16.87 -9.15 7.82
C SER A 247 17.23 -7.85 8.58
N GLU A 248 16.33 -6.87 8.67
CA GLU A 248 16.43 -5.90 9.75
C GLU A 248 16.27 -6.67 11.07
N SER A 249 17.34 -6.67 11.88
CA SER A 249 17.50 -7.16 13.26
C SER A 249 16.51 -8.20 13.79
N TRP A 250 17.02 -9.26 14.42
CA TRP A 250 16.22 -10.19 15.25
C TRP A 250 15.29 -9.48 16.28
N ASN A 251 15.58 -8.24 16.65
CA ASN A 251 14.70 -7.42 17.49
C ASN A 251 13.46 -6.90 16.74
N ASP A 252 13.60 -6.51 15.46
CA ASP A 252 12.47 -6.12 14.61
C ASP A 252 11.60 -7.33 14.27
N PHE A 253 12.24 -8.49 14.03
CA PHE A 253 11.60 -9.81 13.99
C PHE A 253 10.76 -10.08 15.24
N ALA A 254 11.33 -9.91 16.44
CA ALA A 254 10.64 -10.23 17.70
C ALA A 254 9.46 -9.29 17.94
N ARG A 255 9.60 -8.01 17.59
CA ARG A 255 8.58 -6.98 17.71
C ARG A 255 7.40 -7.23 16.77
N LEU A 256 7.66 -7.39 15.47
CA LEU A 256 6.62 -7.64 14.46
C LEU A 256 5.89 -8.98 14.70
N PHE A 257 6.60 -10.00 15.16
CA PHE A 257 6.03 -11.30 15.52
C PHE A 257 5.17 -11.26 16.80
N GLU A 258 5.51 -10.42 17.78
CA GLU A 258 4.67 -10.18 18.96
C GLU A 258 3.41 -9.37 18.62
N GLU A 259 3.52 -8.37 17.73
CA GLU A 259 2.40 -7.55 17.27
C GLU A 259 1.38 -8.36 16.45
N SER A 260 1.86 -9.18 15.51
CA SER A 260 1.02 -10.10 14.72
C SER A 260 0.22 -11.06 15.62
N ARG A 261 0.81 -11.55 16.72
CA ARG A 261 0.11 -12.40 17.71
C ARG A 261 -0.95 -11.69 18.53
N ARG A 262 -0.80 -10.38 18.81
CA ARG A 262 -1.86 -9.60 19.47
C ARG A 262 -3.09 -9.49 18.58
N SER A 263 -2.90 -9.39 17.26
CA SER A 263 -3.97 -9.37 16.25
C SER A 263 -4.57 -10.77 15.97
N ALA A 264 -3.73 -11.81 15.86
CA ALA A 264 -4.13 -13.19 15.55
C ALA A 264 -4.81 -13.94 16.70
N ARG A 265 -4.87 -13.37 17.91
CA ARG A 265 -5.58 -13.95 19.07
C ARG A 265 -7.08 -14.18 18.83
N LYS A 266 -7.66 -13.66 17.75
CA LYS A 266 -9.10 -13.76 17.49
C LYS A 266 -9.57 -14.87 16.56
N ASN A 267 -8.77 -15.43 15.66
CA ASN A 267 -9.25 -16.50 14.78
C ASN A 267 -8.08 -17.30 14.19
N LEU A 268 -8.10 -18.63 14.38
CA LEU A 268 -7.74 -19.69 13.41
C LEU A 268 -7.61 -21.03 14.16
N GLY A 269 -8.54 -21.94 13.89
CA GLY A 269 -8.44 -23.34 14.28
C GLY A 269 -7.45 -24.06 13.36
N THR A 270 -6.16 -24.05 13.71
CA THR A 270 -5.15 -24.89 13.05
C THR A 270 -4.91 -26.17 13.87
N LYS A 271 -4.58 -27.26 13.18
CA LYS A 271 -4.27 -28.59 13.75
C LYS A 271 -3.38 -28.46 14.98
N LYS A 272 -3.88 -28.96 16.12
CA LYS A 272 -3.13 -29.01 17.39
C LYS A 272 -1.93 -29.93 17.22
N MET A 273 -0.73 -29.41 17.38
CA MET A 273 0.46 -30.23 17.42
C MET A 273 0.62 -30.78 18.83
N SER A 274 0.92 -32.08 18.98
CA SER A 274 1.09 -32.66 20.32
C SER A 274 2.35 -32.09 21.00
N ILE A 275 2.31 -31.95 22.33
CA ILE A 275 3.46 -31.48 23.13
C ILE A 275 4.70 -32.36 22.89
N ASN A 276 4.51 -33.64 22.58
CA ASN A 276 5.59 -34.57 22.27
C ASN A 276 6.26 -34.22 20.93
N ALA A 277 5.46 -33.95 19.89
CA ALA A 277 6.00 -33.51 18.60
C ALA A 277 6.74 -32.17 18.72
N ALA A 278 6.24 -31.25 19.56
CA ALA A 278 6.95 -30.01 19.85
C ALA A 278 8.30 -30.26 20.54
N GLY A 279 8.36 -31.22 21.47
CA GLY A 279 9.61 -31.64 22.12
C GLY A 279 10.65 -32.17 21.17
N SER A 280 10.25 -33.00 20.22
CA SER A 280 11.13 -33.51 19.18
C SER A 280 11.73 -32.40 18.32
N VAL A 281 10.93 -31.43 17.89
CA VAL A 281 11.40 -30.27 17.10
C VAL A 281 12.36 -29.38 17.92
N PHE A 282 12.05 -29.17 19.20
CA PHE A 282 12.95 -28.46 20.11
C PHE A 282 14.14 -29.30 20.59
N GLY A 283 14.23 -30.58 20.25
CA GLY A 283 15.32 -31.47 20.70
C GLY A 283 15.46 -31.50 22.23
N ILE A 284 14.34 -31.36 22.95
CA ILE A 284 14.26 -31.26 24.40
C ILE A 284 13.16 -32.19 24.90
N SER A 285 13.37 -32.79 26.07
CA SER A 285 12.39 -33.70 26.65
C SER A 285 11.09 -33.00 27.04
N ARG A 286 9.98 -33.76 27.09
CA ARG A 286 8.66 -33.22 27.48
C ARG A 286 8.68 -32.57 28.87
N THR A 287 9.44 -33.13 29.80
CA THR A 287 9.56 -32.67 31.19
C THR A 287 10.30 -31.34 31.27
N GLU A 288 11.41 -31.21 30.54
CA GLU A 288 12.16 -29.95 30.43
C GLU A 288 11.33 -28.87 29.72
N LEU A 289 10.60 -29.23 28.67
CA LEU A 289 9.67 -28.31 28.04
C LEU A 289 8.62 -27.85 29.04
N ALA A 290 7.88 -28.77 29.69
CA ALA A 290 6.81 -28.41 30.61
C ALA A 290 7.28 -27.54 31.79
N ALA A 291 8.52 -27.70 32.24
CA ALA A 291 9.12 -26.92 33.33
C ALA A 291 9.54 -25.50 32.94
N MET A 292 9.69 -25.20 31.64
CA MET A 292 10.13 -23.88 31.21
C MET A 292 9.05 -22.81 31.41
N ASP A 293 9.46 -21.60 31.79
CA ASP A 293 8.58 -20.44 31.73
C ASP A 293 8.50 -19.88 30.29
N LYS A 294 7.62 -18.90 30.08
CA LYS A 294 7.45 -18.24 28.78
C LYS A 294 8.74 -17.57 28.28
N LYS A 295 9.55 -16.99 29.17
CA LYS A 295 10.80 -16.28 28.82
C LYS A 295 11.88 -17.26 28.39
N GLN A 296 12.02 -18.37 29.09
CA GLN A 296 12.94 -19.47 28.80
C GLN A 296 12.61 -20.15 27.47
N LEU A 297 11.32 -20.41 27.22
CA LEU A 297 10.87 -20.94 25.92
C LEU A 297 11.17 -19.96 24.78
N THR A 298 10.96 -18.66 25.01
CA THR A 298 11.26 -17.61 24.02
C THR A 298 12.77 -17.51 23.73
N ALA A 299 13.61 -17.59 24.77
CA ALA A 299 15.06 -17.57 24.63
C ALA A 299 15.58 -18.79 23.87
N LEU A 300 15.03 -19.97 24.16
CA LEU A 300 15.34 -21.21 23.46
C LEU A 300 14.96 -21.14 21.98
N TYR A 301 13.74 -20.67 21.69
CA TYR A 301 13.28 -20.45 20.33
C TYR A 301 14.23 -19.51 19.58
N ARG A 302 14.59 -18.36 20.15
CA ARG A 302 15.54 -17.42 19.54
C ARG A 302 16.88 -18.08 19.23
N LYS A 303 17.42 -18.87 20.16
CA LYS A 303 18.71 -19.57 19.96
C LYS A 303 18.66 -20.59 18.82
N LYS A 304 17.56 -21.33 18.69
CA LYS A 304 17.37 -22.32 17.61
C LYS A 304 17.04 -21.67 16.28
N ALA A 305 16.14 -20.69 16.28
CA ALA A 305 15.70 -19.98 15.10
C ALA A 305 16.87 -19.18 14.48
N HIS A 306 17.79 -18.66 15.29
CA HIS A 306 19.04 -18.05 14.81
C HIS A 306 19.99 -19.04 14.12
N LYS A 307 19.97 -20.33 14.49
CA LYS A 307 20.81 -21.37 13.88
C LYS A 307 20.19 -21.96 12.61
N LEU A 308 18.86 -22.05 12.59
CA LEU A 308 18.09 -22.65 11.50
C LEU A 308 17.61 -21.61 10.46
N HIS A 309 18.03 -20.36 10.59
CA HIS A 309 17.58 -19.30 9.69
C HIS A 309 18.07 -19.54 8.25
N PRO A 310 17.20 -19.47 7.22
CA PRO A 310 17.58 -19.67 5.82
C PRO A 310 18.72 -18.74 5.35
N ASP A 311 18.70 -17.47 5.75
CA ASP A 311 19.78 -16.50 5.44
C ASP A 311 21.16 -16.89 6.00
N LYS A 312 21.24 -17.86 6.92
CA LYS A 312 22.49 -18.41 7.47
C LYS A 312 22.80 -19.81 6.95
N GLY A 313 22.15 -20.24 5.87
CA GLY A 313 22.28 -21.58 5.31
C GLY A 313 21.51 -22.65 6.11
N GLY A 314 20.54 -22.25 6.92
CA GLY A 314 19.67 -23.16 7.66
C GLY A 314 18.58 -23.78 6.78
N ASP A 315 18.09 -24.95 7.18
CA ASP A 315 17.01 -25.64 6.50
C ASP A 315 15.67 -24.91 6.73
N HIS A 316 15.05 -24.53 5.62
CA HIS A 316 13.78 -23.82 5.57
C HIS A 316 12.66 -24.62 6.25
N ASP A 317 12.53 -25.92 5.97
CA ASP A 317 11.43 -26.73 6.47
C ASP A 317 11.55 -26.92 7.99
N LEU A 318 12.78 -27.12 8.48
CA LEU A 318 13.05 -27.21 9.92
C LEU A 318 12.79 -25.88 10.66
N PHE A 319 13.01 -24.74 9.99
CA PHE A 319 12.65 -23.44 10.55
C PHE A 319 11.12 -23.29 10.69
N ILE A 320 10.37 -23.70 9.67
CA ILE A 320 8.90 -23.70 9.67
C ILE A 320 8.36 -24.56 10.82
N GLU A 321 8.87 -25.78 10.95
CA GLU A 321 8.48 -26.69 12.03
C GLU A 321 8.79 -26.11 13.41
N LEU A 322 9.97 -25.50 13.58
CA LEU A 322 10.37 -24.84 14.83
C LEU A 322 9.42 -23.70 15.21
N THR A 323 9.06 -22.84 14.25
CA THR A 323 8.14 -21.72 14.47
C THR A 323 6.72 -22.20 14.76
N ALA A 324 6.25 -23.23 14.07
CA ALA A 324 4.96 -23.87 14.35
C ALA A 324 4.93 -24.47 15.75
N ALA A 325 6.00 -25.19 16.15
CA ALA A 325 6.13 -25.81 17.46
C ALA A 325 6.13 -24.80 18.60
N TYR A 326 6.84 -23.69 18.41
CA TYR A 326 6.89 -22.60 19.38
C TYR A 326 5.51 -21.99 19.62
N ASN A 327 4.73 -21.77 18.56
CA ASN A 327 3.40 -21.19 18.64
C ASN A 327 2.42 -22.08 19.41
N GLU A 328 2.45 -23.40 19.19
CA GLU A 328 1.61 -24.35 19.91
C GLU A 328 1.96 -24.42 21.41
N LEU A 329 3.25 -24.48 21.76
CA LEU A 329 3.70 -24.52 23.15
C LEU A 329 3.32 -23.25 23.94
N LEU A 330 3.34 -22.08 23.28
CA LEU A 330 2.91 -20.82 23.87
C LEU A 330 1.39 -20.70 24.04
N ARG A 331 0.58 -21.35 23.20
CA ARG A 331 -0.89 -21.38 23.36
C ARG A 331 -1.29 -22.13 24.63
N GLY A 332 -0.53 -23.16 25.01
CA GLY A 332 -0.78 -23.98 26.19
C GLY A 332 -0.30 -23.41 27.53
N ARG A 333 0.50 -22.34 27.53
CA ARG A 333 1.02 -21.69 28.76
C ARG A 333 0.35 -20.35 28.97
N ARG A 334 -0.63 -20.34 29.87
CA ARG A 334 -1.31 -19.12 30.35
C ARG A 334 -0.45 -18.37 31.35
#